data_AF-A0A359N1A7-F1
#
_entry.id   AF-A0A359N1A7-F1
#
_cell.length_a   1.000
_cell.length_b   1.000
_cell.length_c   1.000
_cell.angle_alpha   90.00
_cell.angle_beta   90.00
_cell.angle_gamma   90.00
#
_symmetry.space_group_name_H-M   'P 1'
#
loop_
_entity.id
_entity.type
_entity.pdbx_description
1 polymer ?
#
loop_
_entity_poly.entity_id
_entity_poly.type
_entity_poly.pdbx_seq_one_letter_code
_entity_poly.pdbx_strand_id
1 'polypeptide(L)' 'MDINKKLSYINFVKANIEKDILNIKNESIDILFTLAVIEHLSNPKLYLLEIKRILKP' A
#
# COMPACT_ATOMS: atom_id res chain seq x y z
N MET A 1 18.30 -10.28 -17.52
CA MET A 1 17.84 -8.94 -17.11
C MET A 1 18.43 -8.69 -15.74
N ASP A 2 19.33 -7.71 -15.61
CA ASP A 2 20.06 -7.47 -14.36
C ASP A 2 19.14 -6.77 -13.35
N ILE A 3 18.64 -7.55 -12.39
CA ILE A 3 17.74 -7.10 -11.31
C ILE A 3 18.38 -6.00 -10.44
N ASN A 4 19.70 -5.84 -10.51
CA ASN A 4 20.46 -4.93 -9.65
C ASN A 4 20.50 -3.49 -10.16
N LYS A 5 19.93 -3.20 -11.33
CA LYS A 5 19.72 -1.81 -11.76
C LYS A 5 18.55 -1.24 -10.96
N LYS A 6 18.86 -0.75 -9.76
CA LYS A 6 17.97 -0.06 -8.82
C LYS A 6 16.89 0.71 -9.58
N LEU A 7 15.68 0.16 -9.61
CA LEU A 7 14.57 0.72 -10.36
C LEU A 7 14.20 2.04 -9.67
N SER A 8 14.69 3.16 -10.20
CA SER A 8 14.59 4.49 -9.59
C SER A 8 13.16 4.97 -9.31
N TYR A 9 12.18 4.30 -9.90
CA TYR A 9 10.75 4.59 -9.80
C TYR A 9 9.99 3.60 -8.91
N ILE A 10 10.67 2.61 -8.33
CA ILE A 10 10.06 1.58 -7.49
C ILE A 10 10.67 1.63 -6.10
N ASN A 11 9.83 1.90 -5.11
CA ASN A 11 10.18 1.85 -3.70
C ASN A 11 9.56 0.61 -3.08
N PHE A 12 10.40 -0.25 -2.48
CA PHE A 12 9.93 -1.38 -1.69
C PHE A 12 9.81 -0.97 -0.23
N VAL A 13 8.64 -1.21 0.35
CA VAL A 13 8.35 -0.90 1.76
C VAL A 13 7.83 -2.17 2.43
N LYS A 14 8.42 -2.54 3.56
CA LYS A 14 7.88 -3.58 4.44
C LYS A 14 6.90 -2.92 5.40
N ALA A 15 5.65 -3.36 5.40
CA ALA A 15 4.60 -2.87 6.29
C ALA A 15 3.65 -4.01 6.69
N ASN A 16 3.07 -3.91 7.88
CA ASN A 16 1.94 -4.72 8.31
C ASN A 16 0.64 -3.94 8.08
N ILE A 17 -0.04 -4.24 6.99
CA ILE A 17 -1.28 -3.57 6.56
C ILE A 17 -2.46 -3.70 7.53
N GLU A 18 -2.38 -4.58 8.54
CA GLU A 18 -3.43 -4.77 9.54
C GLU A 18 -3.23 -3.88 10.77
N LYS A 19 -1.99 -3.46 11.05
CA LYS A 19 -1.63 -2.75 12.29
C LYS A 19 -0.99 -1.39 12.04
N ASP A 20 -0.33 -1.22 10.91
CA ASP A 20 0.48 -0.05 10.62
C ASP A 20 -0.34 1.01 9.88
N ILE A 21 -0.04 2.28 10.19
CA ILE A 21 -0.35 3.39 9.29
C ILE A 21 0.77 3.42 8.24
N LEU A 22 0.41 3.31 6.97
CA LEU A 22 1.36 3.32 5.88
C LEU A 22 2.09 4.66 5.86
N ASN A 23 3.42 4.63 5.73
CA ASN A 23 4.25 5.82 5.54
C ASN A 23 4.10 6.39 4.12
N ILE A 24 2.86 6.69 3.77
CA ILE A 24 2.39 7.24 2.51
C ILE A 24 1.53 8.45 2.88
N LYS A 25 1.75 9.57 2.20
CA LYS A 25 1.04 10.81 2.46
C LYS A 25 -0.46 10.67 2.12
N ASN A 26 -1.31 11.38 2.83
CA ASN A 26 -2.73 11.49 2.47
C ASN A 26 -2.87 11.95 1.00
N GLU A 27 -3.86 11.41 0.30
CA GLU A 27 -4.25 11.85 -1.04
C GLU A 27 -3.06 11.99 -2.01
N SER A 28 -2.13 11.03 -1.97
CA SER A 28 -0.90 11.06 -2.77
C SER A 28 -0.81 9.96 -3.82
N ILE A 29 -1.71 8.97 -3.76
CA ILE A 29 -1.74 7.83 -4.67
C ILE A 29 -2.89 7.98 -5.66
N ASP A 30 -2.58 7.86 -6.95
CA ASP A 30 -3.58 7.91 -8.03
C ASP A 30 -4.31 6.57 -8.21
N ILE A 31 -3.58 5.45 -8.08
CA ILE A 31 -4.11 4.10 -8.30
C ILE A 31 -3.53 3.15 -7.26
N LEU A 32 -4.41 2.33 -6.67
CA LEU A 32 -4.02 1.22 -5.79
C LEU A 32 -4.31 -0.11 -6.48
N PHE A 33 -3.35 -1.03 -6.42
CA PHE A 33 -3.55 -2.43 -6.76
C PHE A 33 -3.34 -3.29 -5.51
N THR A 34 -4.22 -4.28 -5.33
CA THR A 34 -4.11 -5.28 -4.26
C THR A 34 -4.59 -6.62 -4.81
N LEU A 35 -3.89 -7.70 -4.47
CA LEU A 35 -4.17 -9.04 -4.98
C LEU A 35 -4.20 -10.01 -3.81
N ALA A 36 -5.36 -10.64 -3.61
CA ALA A 36 -5.57 -11.66 -2.58
C ALA A 36 -5.07 -11.22 -1.19
N VAL A 37 -5.53 -10.06 -0.71
CA VAL A 37 -5.13 -9.46 0.56
C VAL A 37 -6.30 -9.37 1.54
N ILE A 38 -7.44 -8.85 1.07
CA ILE A 38 -8.58 -8.47 1.92
C ILE A 38 -9.13 -9.68 2.69
N GLU A 39 -9.14 -10.85 2.08
CA GLU A 39 -9.61 -12.11 2.65
C GLU A 39 -8.74 -12.64 3.80
N HIS A 40 -7.51 -12.15 3.94
CA HIS A 40 -6.57 -12.58 4.98
C HIS A 40 -6.51 -11.63 6.18
N LEU A 41 -7.24 -10.52 6.15
CA LEU A 41 -7.25 -9.53 7.24
C LEU A 41 -8.29 -9.90 8.29
N SER A 42 -7.92 -9.86 9.58
CA SER A 42 -8.89 -10.05 10.66
C SER A 42 -9.89 -8.90 10.74
N ASN A 43 -9.44 -7.68 10.38
CA ASN A 43 -10.31 -6.50 10.27
C ASN A 43 -10.06 -5.73 8.96
N PRO A 44 -10.72 -6.11 7.86
CA PRO A 44 -10.54 -5.47 6.55
C PRO A 44 -10.89 -3.98 6.52
N LYS A 45 -11.75 -3.51 7.45
CA LYS A 45 -12.21 -2.12 7.48
C LYS A 45 -11.07 -1.14 7.75
N LEU A 46 -10.10 -1.52 8.61
CA LEU A 46 -8.95 -0.65 8.90
C LEU A 46 -8.09 -0.44 7.65
N TYR A 47 -7.82 -1.51 6.90
CA TYR A 47 -7.11 -1.44 5.63
C TYR A 47 -7.85 -0.58 4.60
N LEU A 48 -9.17 -0.75 4.45
CA LEU A 48 -9.97 0.06 3.51
C LEU A 48 -10.01 1.55 3.89
N LEU A 49 -10.06 1.89 5.18
CA LEU A 49 -9.96 3.27 5.65
C LEU A 49 -8.60 3.88 5.33
N GLU A 50 -7.53 3.09 5.50
CA GLU A 50 -6.18 3.52 5.18
C GLU A 50 -5.98 3.72 3.68
N ILE A 51 -6.52 2.83 2.85
CA ILE A 51 -6.58 3.00 1.39
C ILE A 51 -7.27 4.31 1.03
N LYS A 52 -8.44 4.57 1.63
CA LYS A 52 -9.19 5.80 1.39
C LYS A 52 -8.37 7.04 1.78
N ARG A 53 -7.57 6.98 2.84
CA ARG A 53 -6.72 8.10 3.28
C ARG A 53 -5.65 8.43 2.24
N ILE A 54 -5.02 7.43 1.63
CA ILE A 54 -3.88 7.63 0.72
C ILE A 54 -4.28 7.91 -0.73
N LEU A 55 -5.47 7.47 -1.14
CA LEU A 55 -6.00 7.73 -2.48
C LEU A 55 -6.42 9.19 -2.62
N LYS A 56 -6.15 9.78 -3.79
CA LYS A 56 -6.70 11.09 -4.18
C LYS A 56 -8.24 11.02 -4.33
N PRO A 57 -8.96 12.16 -4.22
CA PRO A 57 -10.40 12.24 -4.44
C PRO A 57 -10.84 11.75 -5.83
#